data_AF-A0A0F9W9A4-F1
#
_entry.id   AF-A0A0F9W9A4-F1
#
_cell.length_a   1.000
_cell.length_b   1.000
_cell.length_c   1.000
_cell.angle_alpha   90.00
_cell.angle_beta   90.00
_cell.angle_gamma   90.00
#
_symmetry.space_group_name_H-M   'P 1'
#
loop_
_entity.id
_entity.type
_entity.pdbx_description
1 polymer ?
#
loop_
_entity_poly.entity_id
_entity_poly.type
_entity_poly.pdbx_seq_one_letter_code
_entity_poly.pdbx_strand_id
1 'polypeptide(L)'
;EYCSIGNNLVDIANLFCETEIDYEKNVYIKGSGYTEEDRILFLRKYFNKNDVKCELQKINNLEVVGHFLWFVWCVYIIKSNNNSEFDYKKYSLSRLQYLNNIFTSDELKILLSYLNC
;
A
#
# COMPACT_ATOMS: atom_id res chain seq x y z
N GLU A 1 13.61 0.22 -10.52
CA GLU A 1 13.57 1.70 -10.39
C GLU A 1 13.65 2.16 -8.94
N TYR A 2 12.91 1.55 -7.99
CA TYR A 2 12.86 1.98 -6.58
C TYR A 2 13.70 1.13 -5.59
N CYS A 3 14.66 0.34 -6.08
CA CYS A 3 15.48 -0.51 -5.21
C CYS A 3 16.38 0.36 -4.30
N SER A 4 16.41 0.06 -3.00
CA SER A 4 17.28 0.72 -2.03
C SER A 4 17.65 -0.26 -0.91
N ILE A 5 18.63 0.10 -0.07
CA ILE A 5 18.86 -0.60 1.19
C ILE A 5 17.71 -0.22 2.14
N GLY A 6 16.94 -1.20 2.58
CA GLY A 6 15.72 -0.96 3.37
C GLY A 6 15.39 -2.08 4.35
N ASN A 7 14.31 -1.87 5.11
CA ASN A 7 13.75 -2.88 5.99
C ASN A 7 12.94 -3.88 5.15
N ASN A 8 13.36 -5.14 5.12
CA ASN A 8 12.70 -6.21 4.35
C ASN A 8 11.21 -6.38 4.69
N LEU A 9 10.77 -6.06 5.91
CA LEU A 9 9.36 -6.11 6.29
C LEU A 9 8.51 -5.07 5.53
N VAL A 10 9.11 -3.94 5.13
CA VAL A 10 8.44 -2.93 4.30
C VAL A 10 8.21 -3.46 2.89
N ASP A 11 9.19 -4.15 2.31
CA ASP A 11 9.04 -4.76 0.99
C ASP A 11 7.95 -5.84 0.99
N ILE A 12 7.90 -6.66 2.03
CA ILE A 12 6.87 -7.70 2.16
C ILE A 12 5.50 -7.07 2.42
N ALA A 13 5.41 -6.03 3.26
CA ALA A 13 4.16 -5.30 3.47
C ALA A 13 3.66 -4.70 2.15
N ASN A 14 4.56 -4.10 1.37
CA ASN A 14 4.22 -3.58 0.05
C ASN A 14 3.72 -4.68 -0.88
N LEU A 15 4.41 -5.83 -0.95
CA LEU A 15 3.97 -6.98 -1.74
C LEU A 15 2.54 -7.41 -1.36
N PHE A 16 2.23 -7.53 -0.08
CA PHE A 16 0.89 -7.90 0.38
C PHE A 16 -0.16 -6.85 0.00
N CYS A 17 0.15 -5.57 0.15
CA CYS A 17 -0.69 -4.48 -0.34
C CYS A 17 -0.93 -4.58 -1.85
N GLU A 18 0.07 -4.94 -2.65
CA GLU A 18 -0.07 -5.08 -4.11
C GLU A 18 -0.96 -6.24 -4.52
N THR A 19 -1.03 -7.32 -3.73
CA THR A 19 -1.96 -8.42 -4.03
C THR A 19 -3.43 -8.01 -3.92
N GLU A 20 -3.71 -6.88 -3.27
CA GLU A 20 -5.05 -6.32 -3.11
C GLU A 20 -5.32 -5.14 -4.06
N ILE A 21 -4.45 -4.92 -5.06
CA ILE A 21 -4.64 -3.87 -6.07
C ILE A 21 -5.13 -4.47 -7.38
N ASP A 22 -6.29 -4.00 -7.81
CA ASP A 22 -6.78 -4.21 -9.16
C ASP A 22 -6.25 -3.09 -10.06
N TYR A 23 -5.19 -3.40 -10.80
CA TYR A 23 -4.52 -2.49 -11.72
C TYR A 23 -5.35 -2.18 -12.98
N GLU A 24 -6.30 -3.03 -13.37
CA GLU A 24 -7.20 -2.73 -14.48
C GLU A 24 -8.23 -1.66 -14.07
N LYS A 25 -8.68 -1.73 -12.82
CA LYS A 25 -9.64 -0.79 -12.25
C LYS A 25 -9.00 0.39 -11.52
N ASN A 26 -7.69 0.37 -11.30
CA ASN A 26 -6.93 1.34 -10.51
C ASN A 26 -7.48 1.50 -9.09
N VAL A 27 -7.82 0.40 -8.41
CA VAL A 27 -8.40 0.43 -7.06
C VAL A 27 -7.83 -0.63 -6.14
N TYR A 28 -7.70 -0.26 -4.87
CA TYR A 28 -7.51 -1.17 -3.75
C TYR A 28 -8.82 -1.90 -3.40
N ILE A 29 -8.75 -3.23 -3.31
CA ILE A 29 -9.86 -4.11 -2.96
C ILE A 29 -9.43 -4.98 -1.78
N LYS A 30 -9.74 -4.53 -0.57
CA LYS A 30 -9.39 -5.25 0.67
C LYS A 30 -9.92 -6.69 0.65
N GLY A 31 -9.04 -7.65 0.94
CA GLY A 31 -9.37 -9.07 1.00
C GLY A 31 -9.41 -9.79 -0.35
N SER A 32 -9.11 -9.13 -1.47
CA SER A 32 -9.00 -9.82 -2.78
C SER A 32 -7.65 -10.52 -2.99
N GLY A 33 -6.66 -10.18 -2.17
CA GLY A 33 -5.29 -10.67 -2.28
C GLY A 33 -5.02 -11.92 -1.44
N TYR A 34 -3.79 -12.02 -0.95
CA TYR A 34 -3.38 -13.16 -0.12
C TYR A 34 -4.17 -13.25 1.19
N THR A 35 -4.68 -14.45 1.45
CA THR A 35 -5.29 -14.79 2.73
C THR A 35 -4.25 -14.78 3.85
N GLU A 36 -4.69 -14.79 5.12
CA GLU A 36 -3.76 -14.90 6.24
C GLU A 36 -2.90 -16.18 6.17
N GLU A 37 -3.48 -17.29 5.71
CA GLU A 37 -2.76 -18.55 5.52
C GLU A 37 -1.67 -18.45 4.45
N ASP A 38 -1.96 -17.80 3.31
CA ASP A 38 -0.99 -17.53 2.25
C ASP A 38 0.16 -16.65 2.76
N ARG A 39 -0.16 -15.60 3.51
CA ARG A 39 0.83 -14.70 4.12
C ARG A 39 1.72 -15.45 5.11
N ILE A 40 1.14 -16.28 5.98
CA ILE A 40 1.91 -17.13 6.91
C ILE A 40 2.82 -18.09 6.14
N LEU A 41 2.30 -18.75 5.10
CA LEU A 41 3.09 -19.69 4.29
C LEU A 41 4.25 -18.99 3.59
N PHE A 42 4.01 -17.80 3.02
CA PHE A 42 5.05 -16.97 2.43
C PHE A 42 6.15 -16.65 3.45
N LEU A 43 5.77 -16.15 4.63
CA LEU A 43 6.73 -15.75 5.67
C LEU A 43 7.55 -16.93 6.18
N ARG A 44 6.92 -18.11 6.33
CA ARG A 44 7.63 -19.33 6.77
C ARG A 44 8.73 -19.71 5.80
N LYS A 45 8.43 -19.64 4.50
CA LYS A 45 9.40 -19.91 3.43
C LYS A 45 10.48 -18.83 3.37
N TYR A 46 10.10 -17.55 3.44
CA TYR A 46 11.01 -16.42 3.34
C TYR A 46 12.02 -16.37 4.50
N PHE A 47 11.55 -16.55 5.74
CA PHE A 47 12.40 -16.52 6.94
C PHE A 47 12.98 -17.88 7.32
N ASN A 48 12.64 -18.94 6.58
CA ASN A 48 13.00 -20.32 6.87
C ASN A 48 12.71 -20.72 8.33
N LYS A 49 11.49 -20.44 8.81
CA LYS A 49 11.07 -20.72 10.19
C LYS A 49 9.57 -21.02 10.29
N ASN A 50 9.16 -21.75 11.34
CA ASN A 50 7.76 -22.17 11.52
C ASN A 50 6.88 -21.12 12.23
N ASP A 51 7.41 -20.42 13.23
CA ASP A 51 6.68 -19.34 13.93
C ASP A 51 7.06 -17.98 13.35
N VAL A 52 6.08 -17.32 12.75
CA VAL A 52 6.18 -16.03 12.05
C VAL A 52 5.19 -15.00 12.60
N LYS A 53 4.57 -15.27 13.77
CA LYS A 53 3.48 -14.43 14.28
C LYS A 53 3.93 -12.98 14.54
N CYS A 54 5.14 -12.81 15.06
CA CYS A 54 5.70 -11.48 15.32
C CYS A 54 5.96 -10.69 14.02
N GLU A 55 6.50 -11.35 12.99
CA GLU A 55 6.76 -10.75 11.68
C GLU A 55 5.46 -10.40 10.98
N LEU A 56 4.47 -11.30 10.99
CA LEU A 56 3.16 -11.04 10.42
C LEU A 56 2.51 -9.81 11.06
N GLN A 57 2.55 -9.71 12.40
CA GLN A 57 2.02 -8.55 13.10
C GLN A 57 2.74 -7.25 12.70
N LYS A 58 4.08 -7.28 12.61
CA LYS A 58 4.87 -6.12 12.17
C LYS A 58 4.55 -5.72 10.73
N ILE A 59 4.43 -6.70 9.83
CA ILE A 59 4.11 -6.48 8.42
C ILE A 59 2.72 -5.88 8.25
N ASN A 60 1.72 -6.41 8.96
CA ASN A 60 0.36 -5.86 8.95
C ASN A 60 0.36 -4.39 9.40
N ASN A 61 1.16 -4.03 10.41
CA ASN A 61 1.31 -2.65 10.85
C ASN A 61 2.06 -1.76 9.83
N LEU A 62 2.89 -2.35 8.96
CA LEU A 62 3.67 -1.62 7.96
C LEU A 62 2.92 -1.43 6.63
N GLU A 63 1.79 -2.08 6.41
CA GLU A 63 0.95 -1.87 5.22
C GLU A 63 0.53 -0.40 5.06
N VAL A 64 0.28 0.29 6.18
CA VAL A 64 0.02 1.75 6.21
C VAL A 64 1.09 2.54 5.45
N VAL A 65 2.36 2.12 5.56
CA VAL A 65 3.49 2.79 4.93
C VAL A 65 3.41 2.63 3.42
N GLY A 66 3.11 1.43 2.93
CA GLY A 66 2.91 1.17 1.50
C GLY A 66 1.78 2.03 0.92
N HIS A 67 0.62 2.02 1.57
CA HIS A 67 -0.52 2.84 1.15
C HIS A 67 -0.20 4.34 1.13
N PHE A 68 0.49 4.84 2.16
CA PHE A 68 0.83 6.25 2.26
C PHE A 68 1.89 6.68 1.23
N LEU A 69 2.95 5.89 1.04
CA LEU A 69 4.01 6.19 0.07
C LEU A 69 3.45 6.23 -1.35
N TRP A 70 2.60 5.27 -1.72
CA TRP A 70 1.99 5.25 -3.05
C TRP A 70 0.98 6.37 -3.26
N PHE A 71 0.25 6.78 -2.22
CA PHE A 71 -0.57 7.99 -2.28
C PHE A 71 0.29 9.23 -2.59
N VAL A 72 1.39 9.45 -1.86
CA VAL A 72 2.29 10.59 -2.07
C VAL A 72 2.91 10.56 -3.47
N TRP A 73 3.32 9.38 -3.93
CA TRP A 73 3.86 9.21 -5.28
C TRP A 73 2.83 9.60 -6.35
N CYS A 74 1.57 9.19 -6.22
CA CYS A 74 0.52 9.61 -7.16
C CYS A 74 0.28 11.12 -7.15
N VAL A 75 0.32 11.77 -5.99
CA VAL A 75 0.23 13.24 -5.90
C VAL A 75 1.34 13.89 -6.75
N TYR A 76 2.57 13.38 -6.66
CA TYR A 76 3.68 13.86 -7.50
C TYR A 76 3.42 13.65 -8.99
N ILE A 77 2.98 12.45 -9.39
CA ILE A 77 2.73 12.13 -10.80
C ILE A 77 1.59 12.98 -11.39
N ILE A 78 0.47 13.15 -10.67
CA ILE A 78 -0.66 13.98 -11.09
C ILE A 78 -0.19 15.42 -11.37
N LYS A 79 0.62 15.99 -10.46
CA LYS A 79 1.15 17.35 -10.61
C LYS A 79 2.17 17.50 -11.75
N SER A 80 2.81 16.41 -12.15
CA SER A 80 3.76 16.42 -13.26
C SER A 80 3.09 16.43 -14.66
N ASN A 81 1.75 16.48 -14.74
CA ASN A 81 0.98 16.41 -15.99
C ASN A 81 1.31 15.19 -16.84
N ASN A 82 1.49 14.03 -16.20
CA ASN A 82 1.76 12.78 -16.92
C ASN A 82 0.49 12.30 -17.64
N ASN A 83 0.53 12.26 -18.98
CA ASN A 83 -0.54 11.74 -19.83
C ASN A 83 -0.48 10.20 -19.90
N SER A 84 -0.67 9.54 -18.75
CA SER A 84 -0.79 8.09 -18.67
C SER A 84 -2.25 7.68 -18.81
N GLU A 85 -2.50 6.48 -19.37
CA GLU A 85 -3.81 5.83 -19.32
C GLU A 85 -4.19 5.39 -17.89
N PHE A 86 -3.22 5.37 -16.97
CA PHE A 86 -3.43 5.03 -15.58
C PHE A 86 -4.12 6.16 -14.79
N ASP A 87 -5.23 5.84 -14.11
CA ASP A 87 -5.98 6.80 -13.30
C ASP A 87 -5.34 6.95 -11.91
N TYR A 88 -4.29 7.79 -11.83
CA TYR A 88 -3.58 8.08 -10.59
C TYR A 88 -4.47 8.71 -9.52
N LYS A 89 -5.52 9.45 -9.90
CA LYS A 89 -6.44 10.08 -8.94
C LYS A 89 -7.31 9.01 -8.28
N LYS A 90 -7.89 8.10 -9.06
CA LYS A 90 -8.68 6.99 -8.53
C LYS A 90 -7.84 6.03 -7.69
N TYR A 91 -6.63 5.70 -8.17
CA TYR A 91 -5.70 4.86 -7.43
C TYR A 91 -5.32 5.46 -6.08
N SER A 92 -4.90 6.73 -6.05
CA SER A 92 -4.53 7.41 -4.80
C SER A 92 -5.69 7.53 -3.82
N LEU A 93 -6.90 7.83 -4.30
CA LEU A 93 -8.11 7.82 -3.47
C LEU A 93 -8.37 6.45 -2.85
N SER A 94 -8.23 5.36 -3.63
CA SER A 94 -8.41 4.01 -3.11
C SER A 94 -7.36 3.64 -2.06
N ARG A 95 -6.10 4.09 -2.24
CA ARG A 95 -5.04 3.89 -1.24
C ARG A 95 -5.33 4.65 0.05
N LEU A 96 -5.87 5.87 -0.05
CA LEU A 96 -6.25 6.69 1.10
C LEU A 96 -7.43 6.09 1.89
N GLN A 97 -8.36 5.39 1.24
CA GLN A 97 -9.46 4.70 1.93
C GLN A 97 -8.98 3.70 3.00
N TYR A 98 -7.87 3.01 2.74
CA TYR A 98 -7.24 2.13 3.74
C TYR A 98 -6.79 2.91 4.98
N LEU A 99 -6.34 4.15 4.78
CA LEU A 99 -5.76 5.01 5.81
C LEU A 99 -6.82 5.75 6.64
N ASN A 100 -8.11 5.63 6.31
CA ASN A 100 -9.21 6.34 7.00
C ASN A 100 -9.34 5.99 8.48
N ASN A 101 -8.88 4.81 8.90
CA ASN A 101 -8.90 4.38 10.31
C ASN A 101 -7.66 4.82 11.10
N ILE A 102 -6.72 5.50 10.43
CA ILE A 102 -5.40 5.86 10.98
C ILE A 102 -5.31 7.37 11.14
N PHE A 103 -5.77 8.12 10.14
CA PHE A 103 -5.80 9.58 10.17
C PHE A 103 -7.15 10.10 10.65
N THR A 104 -7.11 11.24 11.34
CA THR A 104 -8.29 12.03 11.68
C THR A 104 -8.95 12.60 10.42
N SER A 105 -10.22 13.01 10.53
CA SER A 105 -10.93 13.62 9.41
C SER A 105 -10.26 14.90 8.88
N ASP A 106 -9.59 15.68 9.74
CA ASP A 106 -8.91 16.91 9.31
C ASP A 106 -7.58 16.61 8.61
N GLU A 107 -6.83 15.61 9.07
CA GLU A 107 -5.64 15.12 8.35
C GLU A 107 -6.01 14.56 6.97
N LEU A 108 -7.10 13.80 6.86
CA LEU A 108 -7.58 13.31 5.57
C LEU A 108 -7.98 14.44 4.62
N LYS A 109 -8.63 15.51 5.11
CA LYS A 109 -8.94 16.70 4.29
C LYS A 109 -7.67 17.35 3.76
N ILE A 110 -6.64 17.48 4.60
CA ILE A 110 -5.34 18.03 4.19
C ILE A 110 -4.74 17.15 3.08
N LEU A 111 -4.71 15.83 3.26
CA LEU A 111 -4.20 14.90 2.24
C LEU A 111 -4.99 15.01 0.93
N LEU A 112 -6.32 14.98 0.99
CA LEU A 112 -7.18 15.11 -0.19
C LEU A 112 -7.01 16.43 -0.94
N SER A 113 -6.65 17.52 -0.25
CA SER A 113 -6.42 18.81 -0.90
C SER A 113 -5.29 18.75 -1.94
N TYR A 114 -4.29 17.88 -1.75
CA TYR A 114 -3.18 17.71 -2.67
C TYR A 114 -3.56 17.06 -4.02
N LEU A 115 -4.75 16.43 -4.12
CA LEU A 115 -5.26 15.81 -5.36
C LEU A 115 -6.09 16.77 -6.24
N ASN A 116 -6.35 17.99 -5.76
CA ASN A 116 -7.17 18.99 -6.45
C ASN A 116 -6.39 20.25 -6.83
N CYS A 117 -5.06 20.25 -6.65
CA CYS A 117 -4.16 21.33 -7.07
C CYS A 117 -3.67 21.12 -8.50
#